data_AF-X1TAN4-F1
#
_entry.id   AF-X1TAN4-F1
#
_cell.length_a   1.000
_cell.length_b   1.000
_cell.length_c   1.000
_cell.angle_alpha   90.00
_cell.angle_beta   90.00
_cell.angle_gamma   90.00
#
_symmetry.space_group_name_H-M   'P 1'
#
loop_
_entity.id
_entity.type
_entity.pdbx_description
1 polymer ?
#
loop_
_entity_poly.entity_id
_entity_poly.type
_entity_poly.pdbx_seq_one_letter_code
_entity_poly.pdbx_strand_id
1 'polypeptide(L)'
;GEGAKALGHGAFASLVGGIIGVTILMFLGPFVAQGALLLHSPDRFSLILLALVIVSVIGGGSIAKGIIATMVGLMFATVGIDTMEPFARFHFGIPQLVAGVALIPAVIGIFAISELLVQAETGWKGAVITGKESRQKLRRRDFILKLSELKEIGLRTYAKSALIGTAVGALPGAGASMAAFMSYAEAKRASKHPERFGTGLPQGIAAAETANNAMCSGAIIPLLSLGIPGDAVTAMVFGVLLIQGMVPGPELILDKFHIIAPMYAALMVAAILVFISLMIFGPYYIKIASVNRAVLYSFIAMIAMVGVYAAAFSSFQMGVALFTGIIAYFFRKQGYPTIPILMGIILGPIA
;
A
#
# COMPACT_ATOMS: atom_id res chain seq x y z
N GLY A 1 -5.25 16.10 -23.63
CA GLY A 1 -5.70 17.50 -23.50
C GLY A 1 -6.59 17.76 -22.29
N GLU A 2 -7.42 16.80 -21.84
CA GLU A 2 -8.43 17.03 -20.78
C GLU A 2 -8.02 16.55 -19.38
N GLY A 3 -6.80 16.89 -18.92
CA GLY A 3 -6.26 16.37 -17.65
C GLY A 3 -7.11 16.69 -16.41
N ALA A 4 -7.72 17.88 -16.34
CA ALA A 4 -8.58 18.27 -15.21
C ALA A 4 -9.88 17.45 -15.12
N LYS A 5 -10.49 17.13 -16.27
CA LYS A 5 -11.66 16.24 -16.31
C LYS A 5 -11.30 14.81 -15.93
N ALA A 6 -10.16 14.32 -16.42
CA ALA A 6 -9.65 13.00 -16.04
C ALA A 6 -9.42 12.90 -14.52
N LEU A 7 -8.83 13.93 -13.90
CA LEU A 7 -8.66 14.01 -12.45
C LEU A 7 -10.00 14.07 -11.72
N GLY A 8 -10.98 14.83 -12.23
CA GLY A 8 -12.34 14.85 -11.66
C GLY A 8 -13.00 13.47 -11.67
N HIS A 9 -12.95 12.77 -12.81
CA HIS A 9 -13.52 11.42 -12.96
C HIS A 9 -12.79 10.43 -12.06
N GLY A 10 -11.46 10.52 -11.98
CA GLY A 10 -10.64 9.74 -11.06
C GLY A 10 -11.04 9.96 -9.61
N ALA A 11 -11.13 11.19 -9.12
CA ALA A 11 -11.49 11.44 -7.72
C ALA A 11 -12.90 10.98 -7.36
N PHE A 12 -13.87 11.15 -8.26
CA PHE A 12 -15.21 10.61 -8.01
C PHE A 12 -15.23 9.08 -8.02
N ALA A 13 -14.51 8.45 -8.95
CA ALA A 13 -14.34 7.01 -8.96
C ALA A 13 -13.63 6.48 -7.72
N SER A 14 -12.64 7.22 -7.22
CA SER A 14 -11.93 6.95 -5.97
C SER A 14 -12.89 7.04 -4.78
N LEU A 15 -13.70 8.10 -4.69
CA LEU A 15 -14.74 8.24 -3.67
C LEU A 15 -15.68 7.03 -3.64
N VAL A 16 -16.24 6.67 -4.80
CA VAL A 16 -17.17 5.54 -4.92
C VAL A 16 -16.50 4.23 -4.53
N GLY A 17 -15.28 3.98 -5.00
CA GLY A 17 -14.51 2.79 -4.64
C GLY A 17 -14.18 2.73 -3.15
N GLY A 18 -13.80 3.85 -2.55
CA GLY A 18 -13.50 3.94 -1.12
C GLY A 18 -14.73 3.71 -0.25
N ILE A 19 -15.87 4.32 -0.58
CA ILE A 19 -17.13 4.10 0.17
C ILE A 19 -17.54 2.63 0.08
N ILE A 20 -17.60 2.06 -1.14
CA ILE A 20 -18.01 0.67 -1.33
C ILE A 20 -17.02 -0.28 -0.64
N GLY A 21 -15.71 -0.04 -0.78
CA GLY A 21 -14.67 -0.84 -0.15
C GLY A 21 -14.78 -0.83 1.37
N VAL A 22 -14.94 0.34 1.99
CA VAL A 22 -15.11 0.46 3.45
C VAL A 22 -16.41 -0.20 3.90
N THR A 23 -17.51 -0.05 3.15
CA THR A 23 -18.76 -0.76 3.44
C THR A 23 -18.54 -2.27 3.40
N ILE A 24 -17.87 -2.81 2.39
CA ILE A 24 -17.55 -4.24 2.32
C ILE A 24 -16.66 -4.64 3.50
N LEU A 25 -15.64 -3.86 3.87
CA LEU A 25 -14.82 -4.11 5.05
C LEU A 25 -15.64 -4.16 6.35
N MET A 26 -16.57 -3.22 6.55
CA MET A 26 -17.44 -3.18 7.74
C MET A 26 -18.34 -4.41 7.85
N PHE A 27 -18.87 -4.90 6.72
CA PHE A 27 -19.71 -6.10 6.71
C PHE A 27 -18.88 -7.38 6.76
N LEU A 28 -17.88 -7.53 5.91
CA LEU A 28 -17.12 -8.75 5.71
C LEU A 28 -16.05 -8.98 6.80
N GLY A 29 -15.46 -7.91 7.33
CA GLY A 29 -14.39 -7.98 8.34
C GLY A 29 -14.76 -8.84 9.56
N PRO A 30 -15.91 -8.59 10.22
CA PRO A 30 -16.37 -9.41 11.34
C PRO A 30 -16.58 -10.88 10.97
N PHE A 31 -17.12 -11.19 9.78
CA PHE A 31 -17.32 -12.58 9.34
C PHE A 31 -15.98 -13.30 9.12
N VAL A 32 -15.00 -12.64 8.50
CA VAL A 32 -13.66 -13.22 8.33
C VAL A 32 -12.97 -13.41 9.68
N ALA A 33 -13.11 -12.47 10.61
CA ALA A 33 -12.56 -12.59 11.96
C ALA A 33 -13.14 -13.80 12.71
N GLN A 34 -14.46 -14.02 12.64
CA GLN A 34 -15.08 -15.20 13.24
C GLN A 34 -14.58 -16.51 12.61
N GLY A 35 -14.43 -16.55 11.29
CA GLY A 35 -13.84 -17.71 10.60
C GLY A 35 -12.39 -17.95 11.01
N ALA A 36 -11.63 -16.89 11.24
CA ALA A 36 -10.23 -16.96 11.65
C ALA A 36 -10.02 -17.51 13.06
N LEU A 37 -11.02 -17.40 13.97
CA LEU A 37 -10.97 -18.04 15.28
C LEU A 37 -10.97 -19.58 15.21
N LEU A 38 -11.49 -20.15 14.13
CA LEU A 38 -11.54 -21.61 13.92
C LEU A 38 -10.18 -22.18 13.46
N LEU A 39 -9.23 -21.32 13.09
CA LEU A 39 -7.92 -21.71 12.59
C LEU A 39 -6.97 -22.04 13.73
N HIS A 40 -6.50 -23.28 13.75
CA HIS A 40 -5.50 -23.76 14.71
C HIS A 40 -4.08 -23.42 14.23
N SER A 41 -3.07 -23.69 15.06
CA SER A 41 -1.67 -23.38 14.73
C SER A 41 -1.20 -23.96 13.37
N PRO A 42 -1.52 -25.22 12.99
CA PRO A 42 -1.15 -25.75 11.67
C PRO A 42 -1.81 -25.01 10.50
N ASP A 43 -3.07 -24.57 10.69
CA ASP A 43 -3.82 -23.85 9.66
C ASP A 43 -3.24 -22.45 9.45
N ARG A 44 -2.88 -21.76 10.55
CA ARG A 44 -2.22 -20.44 10.51
C ARG A 44 -0.86 -20.52 9.84
N PHE A 45 -0.04 -21.52 10.15
CA PHE A 45 1.23 -21.75 9.46
C PHE A 45 1.01 -21.93 7.95
N SER A 46 0.04 -22.76 7.56
CA SER A 46 -0.27 -23.01 6.15
C SER A 46 -0.73 -21.74 5.42
N LEU A 47 -1.51 -20.88 6.08
CA LEU A 47 -1.95 -19.60 5.53
C LEU A 47 -0.81 -18.58 5.41
N ILE A 48 0.08 -18.50 6.40
CA ILE A 48 1.26 -17.63 6.34
C ILE A 48 2.18 -18.10 5.22
N LEU A 49 2.42 -19.41 5.10
CA LEU A 49 3.21 -20.00 4.02
C LEU A 49 2.58 -19.70 2.65
N LEU A 50 1.26 -19.88 2.53
CA LEU A 50 0.52 -19.53 1.33
C LEU A 50 0.65 -18.04 0.99
N ALA A 51 0.54 -17.14 1.97
CA ALA A 51 0.72 -15.70 1.77
C ALA A 51 2.13 -15.37 1.27
N LEU A 52 3.17 -15.98 1.85
CA LEU A 52 4.56 -15.81 1.41
C LEU A 52 4.77 -16.32 -0.03
N VAL A 53 4.16 -17.45 -0.39
CA VAL A 53 4.19 -17.99 -1.77
C VAL A 53 3.48 -17.05 -2.74
N ILE A 54 2.26 -16.61 -2.42
CA ILE A 54 1.48 -15.70 -3.26
C ILE A 54 2.26 -14.40 -3.50
N VAL A 55 2.79 -13.79 -2.44
CA VAL A 55 3.57 -12.55 -2.53
C VAL A 55 4.84 -12.74 -3.37
N SER A 56 5.51 -13.89 -3.24
CA SER A 56 6.70 -14.24 -4.05
C SER A 56 6.38 -14.37 -5.54
N VAL A 57 5.21 -14.92 -5.88
CA VAL A 57 4.79 -15.11 -7.27
C VAL A 57 4.26 -13.81 -7.89
N ILE A 58 3.50 -13.04 -7.11
CA ILE A 58 2.79 -11.84 -7.59
C ILE A 58 3.71 -10.61 -7.72
N GLY A 59 4.82 -10.56 -6.98
CA GLY A 59 5.73 -9.39 -6.92
C GLY A 59 6.32 -8.91 -8.25
N GLY A 60 6.08 -9.60 -9.36
CA GLY A 60 6.46 -9.17 -10.71
C GLY A 60 7.86 -9.64 -11.12
N GLY A 61 8.03 -9.93 -12.40
CA GLY A 61 9.28 -10.46 -12.96
C GLY A 61 9.41 -11.97 -12.79
N SER A 62 10.53 -12.42 -12.23
CA SER A 62 10.83 -13.84 -12.06
C SER A 62 10.41 -14.33 -10.67
N ILE A 63 9.67 -15.45 -10.63
CA ILE A 63 9.27 -16.14 -9.39
C ILE A 63 10.49 -16.40 -8.49
N ALA A 64 11.64 -16.75 -9.08
CA ALA A 64 12.87 -16.99 -8.34
C ALA A 64 13.34 -15.73 -7.58
N LYS A 65 13.17 -14.54 -8.17
CA LYS A 65 13.52 -13.27 -7.50
C LYS A 65 12.58 -12.99 -6.32
N GLY A 66 11.30 -13.29 -6.45
CA GLY A 66 10.34 -13.19 -5.35
C GLY A 66 10.67 -14.10 -4.19
N ILE A 67 10.98 -15.37 -4.47
CA ILE A 67 11.39 -16.34 -3.45
C ILE A 67 12.67 -15.89 -2.73
N ILE A 68 13.70 -15.45 -3.47
CA ILE A 68 14.94 -14.94 -2.88
C ILE A 68 14.66 -13.72 -1.99
N ALA A 69 13.81 -12.80 -2.44
CA ALA A 69 13.41 -11.63 -1.66
C ALA A 69 12.71 -12.03 -0.35
N THR A 70 11.78 -12.99 -0.39
CA THR A 70 11.14 -13.53 0.82
C THR A 70 12.14 -14.21 1.75
N MET A 71 13.05 -15.04 1.23
CA MET A 71 14.07 -15.69 2.04
C MET A 71 14.97 -14.68 2.75
N VAL A 72 15.37 -13.60 2.07
CA VAL A 72 16.15 -12.51 2.69
C VAL A 72 15.35 -11.81 3.79
N GLY A 73 14.05 -11.61 3.58
CA GLY A 73 13.15 -11.09 4.62
C GLY A 73 13.09 -11.98 5.85
N LEU A 74 12.92 -13.29 5.65
CA LEU A 74 12.91 -14.29 6.73
C LEU A 74 14.26 -14.34 7.46
N MET A 75 15.39 -14.23 6.74
CA MET A 75 16.71 -14.15 7.36
C MET A 75 16.81 -12.95 8.31
N PHE A 76 16.29 -11.78 7.92
CA PHE A 76 16.25 -10.62 8.81
C PHE A 76 15.34 -10.84 10.03
N ALA A 77 14.21 -11.52 9.87
CA ALA A 77 13.32 -11.86 10.98
C ALA A 77 13.98 -12.76 12.03
N THR A 78 14.96 -13.60 11.64
CA THR A 78 15.66 -14.48 12.58
C THR A 78 16.73 -13.80 13.43
N VAL A 79 17.08 -12.53 13.14
CA VAL A 79 18.11 -11.79 13.87
C VAL A 79 17.49 -11.19 15.13
N GLY A 80 18.05 -11.52 16.31
CA GLY A 80 17.62 -10.99 17.60
C GLY A 80 17.24 -12.07 18.60
N ILE A 81 16.60 -11.68 19.69
CA ILE A 81 16.06 -12.61 20.69
C ILE A 81 14.83 -13.34 20.15
N ASP A 82 14.76 -14.65 20.36
CA ASP A 82 13.59 -15.44 20.01
C ASP A 82 12.45 -15.17 21.01
N THR A 83 11.20 -15.24 20.53
CA THR A 83 9.99 -14.95 21.33
C THR A 83 9.58 -16.11 22.23
N MET A 84 9.98 -17.33 21.88
CA MET A 84 9.68 -18.57 22.60
C MET A 84 10.83 -18.99 23.51
N GLU A 85 12.07 -18.75 23.07
CA GLU A 85 13.29 -19.04 23.82
C GLU A 85 14.14 -17.78 24.01
N PRO A 86 14.68 -17.50 25.21
CA PRO A 86 15.44 -16.28 25.50
C PRO A 86 16.88 -16.32 24.94
N PHE A 87 17.11 -16.98 23.80
CA PHE A 87 18.42 -17.04 23.13
C PHE A 87 18.49 -16.04 21.97
N ALA A 88 19.58 -15.28 21.91
CA ALA A 88 19.83 -14.32 20.83
C ALA A 88 20.47 -15.00 19.62
N ARG A 89 19.73 -15.06 18.50
CA ARG A 89 20.18 -15.62 17.23
C ARG A 89 20.83 -14.54 16.37
N PHE A 90 21.92 -14.91 15.68
CA PHE A 90 22.62 -14.04 14.72
C PHE A 90 23.01 -12.65 15.27
N HIS A 91 23.33 -12.54 16.56
CA HIS A 91 23.78 -11.27 17.17
C HIS A 91 25.28 -11.00 16.95
N PHE A 92 26.06 -11.98 16.46
CA PHE A 92 27.47 -11.87 16.09
C PHE A 92 28.38 -11.17 17.12
N GLY A 93 28.06 -11.30 18.42
CA GLY A 93 28.80 -10.62 19.50
C GLY A 93 28.53 -9.11 19.63
N ILE A 94 27.61 -8.54 18.84
CA ILE A 94 27.21 -7.13 18.91
C ILE A 94 25.99 -7.02 19.83
N PRO A 95 26.10 -6.37 21.01
CA PRO A 95 25.00 -6.27 21.97
C PRO A 95 23.75 -5.61 21.39
N GLN A 96 23.92 -4.65 20.48
CA GLN A 96 22.82 -3.92 19.85
C GLN A 96 21.99 -4.80 18.89
N LEU A 97 22.54 -5.91 18.38
CA LEU A 97 21.81 -6.87 17.54
C LEU A 97 20.91 -7.81 18.34
N VAL A 98 21.03 -7.85 19.67
CA VAL A 98 20.13 -8.63 20.53
C VAL A 98 18.68 -8.14 20.39
N ALA A 99 18.50 -6.83 20.19
CA ALA A 99 17.19 -6.23 19.90
C ALA A 99 16.65 -6.58 18.50
N GLY A 100 17.47 -7.21 17.65
CA GLY A 100 17.10 -7.62 16.31
C GLY A 100 16.89 -6.46 15.33
N VAL A 101 16.37 -6.82 14.16
CA VAL A 101 15.92 -5.86 13.15
C VAL A 101 14.51 -5.41 13.51
N ALA A 102 14.40 -4.25 14.16
CA ALA A 102 13.09 -3.72 14.50
C ALA A 102 12.29 -3.39 13.22
N LEU A 103 10.99 -3.66 13.26
CA LEU A 103 10.10 -3.53 12.12
C LEU A 103 10.10 -2.12 11.51
N ILE A 104 10.19 -1.08 12.34
CA ILE A 104 10.13 0.33 11.89
C ILE A 104 11.37 0.70 11.06
N PRO A 105 12.61 0.49 11.55
CA PRO A 105 13.82 0.58 10.73
C PRO A 105 13.73 -0.20 9.42
N ALA A 106 13.25 -1.43 9.45
CA ALA A 106 13.13 -2.26 8.24
C ALA A 106 12.16 -1.65 7.23
N VAL A 107 10.96 -1.25 7.66
CA VAL A 107 9.95 -0.58 6.82
C VAL A 107 10.50 0.71 6.22
N ILE A 108 11.10 1.56 7.05
CA ILE A 108 11.63 2.87 6.63
C ILE A 108 12.82 2.68 5.68
N GLY A 109 13.69 1.71 5.97
CA GLY A 109 14.78 1.32 5.08
C GLY A 109 14.27 0.85 3.72
N ILE A 110 13.45 -0.20 3.73
CA ILE A 110 12.97 -0.88 2.52
C ILE A 110 12.14 0.04 1.63
N PHE A 111 11.32 0.95 2.18
CA PHE A 111 10.51 1.85 1.36
C PHE A 111 11.06 3.26 1.23
N ALA A 112 11.30 3.97 2.33
CA ALA A 112 11.66 5.38 2.24
C ALA A 112 13.11 5.55 1.76
N ILE A 113 14.06 4.89 2.39
CA ILE A 113 15.49 5.03 2.06
C ILE A 113 15.79 4.42 0.69
N SER A 114 15.23 3.24 0.36
CA SER A 114 15.44 2.65 -0.96
C SER A 114 14.87 3.54 -2.08
N GLU A 115 13.69 4.14 -1.89
CA GLU A 115 13.09 5.05 -2.85
C GLU A 115 13.93 6.30 -3.03
N LEU A 116 14.43 6.87 -1.93
CA LEU A 116 15.34 8.01 -1.96
C LEU A 116 16.59 7.74 -2.82
N LEU A 117 17.20 6.56 -2.67
CA LEU A 117 18.38 6.16 -3.44
C LEU A 117 18.05 5.94 -4.93
N VAL A 118 16.93 5.29 -5.26
CA VAL A 118 16.47 5.12 -6.65
C VAL A 118 16.21 6.47 -7.33
N GLN A 119 15.57 7.40 -6.61
CA GLN A 119 15.24 8.74 -7.12
C GLN A 119 16.47 9.64 -7.23
N ALA A 120 17.50 9.41 -6.41
CA ALA A 120 18.80 10.06 -6.55
C ALA A 120 19.57 9.56 -7.79
N GLU A 121 19.57 8.24 -8.06
CA GLU A 121 20.27 7.63 -9.20
C GLU A 121 19.68 8.02 -10.55
N THR A 122 18.35 7.99 -10.69
CA THR A 122 17.65 8.40 -11.91
C THR A 122 17.86 9.89 -12.27
N GLY A 123 18.52 10.63 -11.37
CA GLY A 123 18.74 12.05 -11.45
C GLY A 123 17.43 12.79 -11.21
N TRP A 124 17.49 13.90 -10.49
CA TRP A 124 16.34 14.80 -10.37
C TRP A 124 15.98 15.51 -11.70
N LYS A 125 16.41 14.96 -12.84
CA LYS A 125 16.16 15.41 -14.22
C LYS A 125 14.73 15.13 -14.71
N GLY A 126 13.84 14.65 -13.84
CA GLY A 126 12.42 14.54 -14.12
C GLY A 126 11.73 15.90 -14.09
N ALA A 127 11.84 16.63 -15.20
CA ALA A 127 11.04 17.79 -15.60
C ALA A 127 10.53 18.63 -14.41
N VAL A 128 11.28 19.70 -14.07
CA VAL A 128 10.58 20.98 -13.92
C VAL A 128 9.68 21.03 -15.14
N ILE A 129 8.36 21.04 -14.95
CA ILE A 129 7.42 21.28 -16.04
C ILE A 129 7.89 22.62 -16.61
N THR A 130 8.75 22.58 -17.62
CA THR A 130 9.26 23.76 -18.31
C THR A 130 8.00 24.37 -18.85
N GLY A 131 7.59 25.48 -18.22
CA GLY A 131 6.24 26.02 -18.25
C GLY A 131 5.84 26.63 -19.59
N LYS A 132 5.97 25.86 -20.68
CA LYS A 132 5.64 26.28 -22.04
C LYS A 132 4.36 25.64 -22.60
N GLU A 133 3.88 24.48 -22.12
CA GLU A 133 2.76 23.80 -22.80
C GLU A 133 1.42 23.68 -22.06
N SER A 134 1.26 24.21 -20.84
CA SER A 134 -0.09 24.33 -20.27
C SER A 134 -0.23 25.56 -19.39
N ARG A 135 -0.25 26.73 -20.02
CA ARG A 135 -0.80 27.98 -19.46
C ARG A 135 -2.33 28.05 -19.57
N GLN A 136 -3.04 26.94 -19.73
CA GLN A 136 -4.48 26.99 -19.46
C GLN A 136 -4.66 27.22 -17.96
N LYS A 137 -5.19 28.39 -17.60
CA LYS A 137 -5.68 28.67 -16.25
C LYS A 137 -6.83 27.72 -15.97
N LEU A 138 -6.51 26.51 -15.50
CA LEU A 138 -7.50 25.53 -15.06
C LEU A 138 -8.34 26.16 -13.96
N ARG A 139 -9.64 26.28 -14.21
CA ARG A 139 -10.61 26.79 -13.25
C ARG A 139 -11.18 25.62 -12.47
N ARG A 140 -11.69 25.87 -11.26
CA ARG A 140 -12.38 24.84 -10.45
C ARG A 140 -13.51 24.15 -11.22
N ARG A 141 -14.14 24.86 -12.16
CA ARG A 141 -15.21 24.33 -13.03
C ARG A 141 -14.76 23.21 -13.96
N ASP A 142 -13.47 23.14 -14.33
CA ASP A 142 -12.95 22.14 -15.26
C ASP A 142 -12.81 20.74 -14.63
N PHE A 143 -12.94 20.67 -13.31
CA PHE A 143 -12.96 19.43 -12.53
C PHE A 143 -14.39 18.93 -12.24
N ILE A 144 -15.41 19.75 -12.52
CA ILE A 144 -16.82 19.40 -12.27
C ILE A 144 -17.30 18.42 -13.33
N LEU A 145 -17.88 17.32 -12.86
CA LEU A 145 -18.37 16.23 -13.69
C LEU A 145 -19.75 16.54 -14.25
N LYS A 146 -19.96 16.20 -15.52
CA LYS A 146 -21.29 16.21 -16.11
C LYS A 146 -22.02 14.94 -15.71
N LEU A 147 -23.24 15.08 -15.19
CA LEU A 147 -24.10 13.95 -14.81
C LEU A 147 -24.36 12.98 -15.97
N SER A 148 -24.33 13.45 -17.22
CA SER A 148 -24.45 12.61 -18.42
C SER A 148 -23.27 11.64 -18.58
N GLU A 149 -22.05 12.09 -18.28
CA GLU A 149 -20.82 11.27 -18.41
C GLU A 149 -20.79 10.19 -17.32
N LEU A 150 -21.27 10.51 -16.11
CA LEU A 150 -21.40 9.53 -15.03
C LEU A 150 -22.44 8.45 -15.33
N LYS A 151 -23.56 8.84 -15.97
CA LYS A 151 -24.58 7.88 -16.43
C LYS A 151 -24.05 6.97 -17.54
N GLU A 152 -23.20 7.48 -18.42
CA GLU A 152 -22.58 6.71 -19.50
C GLU A 152 -21.60 5.64 -18.98
N ILE A 153 -20.82 5.95 -17.93
CA ILE A 153 -19.94 4.97 -17.26
C ILE A 153 -20.79 3.86 -16.60
N GLY A 154 -21.91 4.25 -15.99
CA GLY A 154 -22.89 3.34 -15.40
C GLY A 154 -22.49 2.79 -14.03
N LEU A 155 -23.47 2.68 -13.13
CA LEU A 155 -23.29 2.18 -11.76
C LEU A 155 -22.69 0.76 -11.70
N ARG A 156 -22.95 -0.06 -12.73
CA ARG A 156 -22.41 -1.42 -12.85
C ARG A 156 -20.89 -1.44 -12.95
N THR A 157 -20.29 -0.48 -13.65
CA THR A 157 -18.83 -0.40 -13.78
C THR A 157 -18.20 -0.11 -12.43
N TYR A 158 -18.74 0.85 -11.69
CA TYR A 158 -18.28 1.18 -10.33
C TYR A 158 -18.41 0.00 -9.37
N ALA A 159 -19.58 -0.63 -9.31
CA ALA A 159 -19.80 -1.76 -8.40
C ALA A 159 -18.88 -2.95 -8.72
N LYS A 160 -18.78 -3.35 -10.01
CA LYS A 160 -17.90 -4.44 -10.44
C LYS A 160 -16.42 -4.13 -10.12
N SER A 161 -15.99 -2.90 -10.41
CA SER A 161 -14.61 -2.47 -10.17
C SER A 161 -14.28 -2.45 -8.68
N ALA A 162 -15.21 -2.00 -7.83
CA ALA A 162 -15.02 -2.02 -6.38
C ALA A 162 -14.93 -3.44 -5.82
N LEU A 163 -15.74 -4.38 -6.34
CA LEU A 163 -15.65 -5.79 -5.96
C LEU A 163 -14.32 -6.41 -6.38
N ILE A 164 -13.86 -6.15 -7.61
CA ILE A 164 -12.53 -6.58 -8.08
C ILE A 164 -11.45 -5.99 -7.16
N GLY A 165 -11.50 -4.69 -6.90
CA GLY A 165 -10.55 -4.02 -6.03
C GLY A 165 -10.48 -4.64 -4.64
N THR A 166 -11.64 -4.82 -3.99
CA THR A 166 -11.72 -5.41 -2.65
C THR A 166 -11.21 -6.85 -2.63
N ALA A 167 -11.56 -7.66 -3.63
CA ALA A 167 -11.12 -9.05 -3.74
C ALA A 167 -9.60 -9.15 -3.98
N VAL A 168 -9.05 -8.30 -4.85
CA VAL A 168 -7.60 -8.21 -5.08
C VAL A 168 -6.90 -7.70 -3.81
N GLY A 169 -7.51 -6.78 -3.07
CA GLY A 169 -6.97 -6.30 -1.80
C GLY A 169 -6.84 -7.40 -0.74
N ALA A 170 -7.79 -8.33 -0.71
CA ALA A 170 -7.72 -9.48 0.20
C ALA A 170 -6.57 -10.45 -0.14
N LEU A 171 -5.98 -10.36 -1.34
CA LEU A 171 -4.84 -11.18 -1.73
C LEU A 171 -3.51 -10.54 -1.28
N PRO A 172 -2.67 -11.27 -0.52
CA PRO A 172 -1.36 -10.78 -0.11
C PRO A 172 -0.45 -10.47 -1.31
N GLY A 173 0.13 -9.27 -1.33
CA GLY A 173 1.12 -8.85 -2.32
C GLY A 173 0.57 -8.33 -3.65
N ALA A 174 -0.76 -8.32 -3.86
CA ALA A 174 -1.35 -7.88 -5.13
C ALA A 174 -1.23 -6.37 -5.36
N GLY A 175 -1.42 -5.56 -4.32
CA GLY A 175 -1.26 -4.10 -4.40
C GLY A 175 -2.31 -3.39 -5.27
N ALA A 176 -2.29 -2.06 -5.19
CA ALA A 176 -3.29 -1.22 -5.85
C ALA A 176 -3.16 -1.22 -7.39
N SER A 177 -1.94 -1.33 -7.91
CA SER A 177 -1.68 -1.36 -9.37
C SER A 177 -2.27 -2.59 -10.05
N MET A 178 -2.20 -3.77 -9.42
CA MET A 178 -2.83 -4.99 -9.96
C MET A 178 -4.35 -4.86 -9.98
N ALA A 179 -4.95 -4.36 -8.90
CA ALA A 179 -6.39 -4.13 -8.81
C ALA A 179 -6.87 -3.19 -9.93
N ALA A 180 -6.17 -2.08 -10.12
CA ALA A 180 -6.45 -1.11 -11.19
C ALA A 180 -6.34 -1.75 -12.58
N PHE A 181 -5.28 -2.52 -12.83
CA PHE A 181 -5.07 -3.18 -14.13
C PHE A 181 -6.12 -4.26 -14.42
N MET A 182 -6.43 -5.13 -13.46
CA MET A 182 -7.44 -6.17 -13.61
C MET A 182 -8.83 -5.57 -13.86
N SER A 183 -9.19 -4.55 -13.09
CA SER A 183 -10.45 -3.83 -13.28
C SER A 183 -10.53 -3.15 -14.64
N TYR A 184 -9.43 -2.52 -15.07
CA TYR A 184 -9.33 -1.91 -16.40
C TYR A 184 -9.51 -2.94 -17.52
N ALA A 185 -8.84 -4.09 -17.42
CA ALA A 185 -8.96 -5.18 -18.39
C ALA A 185 -10.39 -5.74 -18.44
N GLU A 186 -11.02 -5.93 -17.27
CA GLU A 186 -12.41 -6.37 -17.14
C GLU A 186 -13.41 -5.36 -17.72
N ALA A 187 -13.17 -4.06 -17.50
CA ALA A 187 -14.00 -3.00 -18.07
C ALA A 187 -13.85 -2.93 -19.59
N LYS A 188 -12.62 -3.09 -20.11
CA LYS A 188 -12.38 -3.18 -21.56
C LYS A 188 -13.11 -4.38 -22.17
N ARG A 189 -13.03 -5.55 -21.53
CA ARG A 189 -13.69 -6.78 -21.99
C ARG A 189 -15.22 -6.66 -21.98
N ALA A 190 -15.78 -6.00 -20.97
CA ALA A 190 -17.22 -5.84 -20.82
C ALA A 190 -17.80 -4.66 -21.64
N SER A 191 -16.96 -3.82 -22.24
CA SER A 191 -17.41 -2.65 -22.98
C SER A 191 -17.92 -3.01 -24.38
N LYS A 192 -18.90 -2.24 -24.85
CA LYS A 192 -19.36 -2.30 -26.26
C LYS A 192 -18.35 -1.70 -27.24
N HIS A 193 -17.43 -0.87 -26.74
CA HIS A 193 -16.42 -0.15 -27.52
C HIS A 193 -15.00 -0.39 -26.96
N PRO A 194 -14.49 -1.64 -26.96
CA PRO A 194 -13.18 -1.98 -26.43
C PRO A 194 -12.02 -1.25 -27.13
N GLU A 195 -12.22 -0.82 -28.38
CA GLU A 195 -11.25 -0.08 -29.20
C GLU A 195 -10.92 1.31 -28.67
N ARG A 196 -11.79 1.91 -27.84
CA ARG A 196 -11.58 3.25 -27.26
C ARG A 196 -10.75 3.20 -25.96
N PHE A 197 -10.44 2.02 -25.44
CA PHE A 197 -9.60 1.89 -24.24
C PHE A 197 -8.14 2.17 -24.60
N GLY A 198 -7.54 3.13 -23.88
CA GLY A 198 -6.16 3.59 -24.09
C GLY A 198 -6.08 5.01 -24.62
N THR A 199 -7.21 5.58 -25.10
CA THR A 199 -7.28 6.95 -25.61
C THR A 199 -7.67 7.98 -24.55
N GLY A 200 -7.72 7.58 -23.27
CA GLY A 200 -8.20 8.43 -22.16
C GLY A 200 -9.72 8.35 -21.90
N LEU A 201 -10.37 7.25 -22.29
CA LEU A 201 -11.79 7.01 -22.05
C LEU A 201 -12.13 7.10 -20.54
N PRO A 202 -13.11 7.93 -20.11
CA PRO A 202 -13.49 8.07 -18.70
C PRO A 202 -13.88 6.75 -18.02
N GLN A 203 -14.51 5.83 -18.75
CA GLN A 203 -14.87 4.51 -18.23
C GLN A 203 -13.65 3.70 -17.77
N GLY A 204 -12.53 3.78 -18.49
CA GLY A 204 -11.28 3.10 -18.12
C GLY A 204 -10.65 3.72 -16.88
N ILE A 205 -10.67 5.06 -16.78
CA ILE A 205 -10.17 5.79 -15.60
C ILE A 205 -11.02 5.44 -14.38
N ALA A 206 -12.35 5.47 -14.52
CA ALA A 206 -13.27 5.16 -13.44
C ALA A 206 -13.11 3.71 -12.96
N ALA A 207 -13.00 2.74 -13.87
CA ALA A 207 -12.80 1.34 -13.49
C ALA A 207 -11.49 1.11 -12.74
N ALA A 208 -10.39 1.67 -13.23
CA ALA A 208 -9.08 1.55 -12.60
C ALA A 208 -9.06 2.21 -11.22
N GLU A 209 -9.56 3.44 -11.12
CA GLU A 209 -9.48 4.23 -9.89
C GLU A 209 -10.45 3.76 -8.81
N THR A 210 -11.64 3.27 -9.18
CA THR A 210 -12.55 2.63 -8.23
C THR A 210 -11.94 1.36 -7.65
N ALA A 211 -11.31 0.52 -8.47
CA ALA A 211 -10.64 -0.68 -7.98
C ALA A 211 -9.42 -0.35 -7.10
N ASN A 212 -8.62 0.63 -7.51
CA ASN A 212 -7.47 1.16 -6.75
C ASN A 212 -7.89 1.54 -5.33
N ASN A 213 -8.95 2.33 -5.16
CA ASN A 213 -9.33 2.78 -3.82
C ASN A 213 -10.13 1.74 -3.02
N ALA A 214 -10.93 0.89 -3.68
CA ALA A 214 -11.61 -0.23 -2.99
C ALA A 214 -10.62 -1.28 -2.47
N MET A 215 -9.50 -1.47 -3.18
CA MET A 215 -8.41 -2.37 -2.78
C MET A 215 -7.83 -1.99 -1.41
N CYS A 216 -7.68 -0.70 -1.11
CA CYS A 216 -7.19 -0.22 0.18
C CYS A 216 -8.01 -0.79 1.36
N SER A 217 -9.35 -0.77 1.26
CA SER A 217 -10.21 -1.34 2.31
C SER A 217 -10.20 -2.87 2.30
N GLY A 218 -10.11 -3.49 1.12
CA GLY A 218 -9.97 -4.95 0.98
C GLY A 218 -8.71 -5.49 1.65
N ALA A 219 -7.58 -4.78 1.55
CA ALA A 219 -6.31 -5.16 2.15
C ALA A 219 -6.27 -5.06 3.68
N ILE A 220 -7.15 -4.24 4.26
CA ILE A 220 -7.32 -4.14 5.72
C ILE A 220 -8.06 -5.36 6.29
N ILE A 221 -8.89 -6.04 5.50
CA ILE A 221 -9.64 -7.23 5.94
C ILE A 221 -8.69 -8.33 6.45
N PRO A 222 -7.76 -8.90 5.64
CA PRO A 222 -6.85 -9.94 6.11
C PRO A 222 -5.83 -9.40 7.12
N LEU A 223 -5.47 -8.12 7.04
CA LEU A 223 -4.57 -7.49 8.01
C LEU A 223 -5.14 -7.59 9.43
N LEU A 224 -6.38 -7.15 9.61
CA LEU A 224 -7.00 -7.12 10.94
C LEU A 224 -7.54 -8.47 11.39
N SER A 225 -7.97 -9.32 10.45
CA SER A 225 -8.55 -10.63 10.81
C SER A 225 -7.48 -11.72 10.95
N LEU A 226 -6.45 -11.73 10.10
CA LEU A 226 -5.44 -12.79 10.05
C LEU A 226 -4.03 -12.31 10.43
N GLY A 227 -3.80 -11.00 10.58
CA GLY A 227 -2.46 -10.45 10.78
C GLY A 227 -1.60 -10.44 9.50
N ILE A 228 -2.21 -10.70 8.34
CA ILE A 228 -1.50 -10.83 7.06
C ILE A 228 -1.75 -9.57 6.22
N PRO A 229 -0.73 -8.72 5.98
CA PRO A 229 -0.94 -7.51 5.19
C PRO A 229 -1.15 -7.83 3.70
N GLY A 230 -2.03 -7.08 3.05
CA GLY A 230 -2.35 -7.24 1.63
C GLY A 230 -1.32 -6.60 0.69
N ASP A 231 -0.58 -5.59 1.15
CA ASP A 231 0.37 -4.82 0.35
C ASP A 231 1.39 -4.04 1.21
N ALA A 232 2.23 -3.25 0.54
CA ALA A 232 3.22 -2.39 1.20
C ALA A 232 2.60 -1.41 2.21
N VAL A 233 1.46 -0.81 1.87
CA VAL A 233 0.83 0.24 2.71
C VAL A 233 0.21 -0.38 3.95
N THR A 234 -0.52 -1.48 3.80
CA THR A 234 -1.09 -2.22 4.93
C THR A 234 -0.03 -2.85 5.82
N ALA A 235 1.13 -3.22 5.28
CA ALA A 235 2.27 -3.64 6.08
C ALA A 235 2.87 -2.50 6.93
N MET A 236 2.86 -1.26 6.43
CA MET A 236 3.19 -0.09 7.27
C MET A 236 2.15 0.11 8.37
N VAL A 237 0.86 -0.04 8.06
CA VAL A 237 -0.22 0.02 9.06
C VAL A 237 -0.05 -1.08 10.12
N PHE A 238 0.29 -2.30 9.73
CA PHE A 238 0.64 -3.39 10.65
C PHE A 238 1.72 -2.96 11.64
N GLY A 239 2.81 -2.38 11.12
CA GLY A 239 3.90 -1.88 11.97
C GLY A 239 3.46 -0.78 12.93
N VAL A 240 2.62 0.15 12.49
CA VAL A 240 2.06 1.20 13.37
C VAL A 240 1.17 0.62 14.47
N LEU A 241 0.34 -0.38 14.15
CA LEU A 241 -0.50 -1.05 15.14
C LEU A 241 0.35 -1.73 16.22
N LEU A 242 1.42 -2.42 15.83
CA LEU A 242 2.35 -3.05 16.78
C LEU A 242 3.02 -2.03 17.71
N ILE A 243 3.39 -0.85 17.21
CA ILE A 243 3.95 0.23 18.05
C ILE A 243 2.97 0.64 19.14
N GLN A 244 1.70 0.73 18.79
CA GLN A 244 0.63 1.10 19.71
C GLN A 244 0.24 -0.06 20.64
N GLY A 245 0.97 -1.18 20.62
CA GLY A 245 0.67 -2.37 21.42
C GLY A 245 -0.56 -3.13 20.93
N MET A 246 -0.99 -2.90 19.69
CA MET A 246 -2.12 -3.59 19.08
C MET A 246 -1.60 -4.66 18.12
N VAL A 247 -1.77 -5.93 18.50
CA VAL A 247 -1.46 -7.06 17.62
C VAL A 247 -2.67 -7.31 16.70
N PRO A 248 -2.53 -7.18 15.37
CA PRO A 248 -3.62 -7.48 14.45
C PRO A 248 -3.99 -8.97 14.47
N GLY A 249 -5.29 -9.26 14.47
CA GLY A 249 -5.84 -10.61 14.59
C GLY A 249 -7.32 -10.60 14.95
N PRO A 250 -7.99 -11.76 14.99
CA PRO A 250 -9.45 -11.86 15.12
C PRO A 250 -9.99 -11.12 16.36
N GLU A 251 -9.28 -11.24 17.48
CA GLU A 251 -9.61 -10.61 18.77
C GLU A 251 -9.64 -9.07 18.67
N LEU A 252 -8.82 -8.46 17.81
CA LEU A 252 -8.77 -7.01 17.67
C LEU A 252 -10.08 -6.47 17.08
N ILE A 253 -10.72 -7.22 16.17
CA ILE A 253 -12.03 -6.87 15.60
C ILE A 253 -13.15 -7.20 16.57
N LEU A 254 -13.09 -8.36 17.24
CA LEU A 254 -14.19 -8.88 18.05
C LEU A 254 -14.24 -8.27 19.46
N ASP A 255 -13.09 -8.16 20.14
CA ASP A 255 -13.02 -7.72 21.54
C ASP A 255 -12.67 -6.24 21.67
N LYS A 256 -11.91 -5.69 20.71
CA LYS A 256 -11.43 -4.30 20.72
C LYS A 256 -12.04 -3.46 19.60
N PHE A 257 -13.30 -3.72 19.25
CA PHE A 257 -14.00 -2.98 18.17
C PHE A 257 -14.01 -1.46 18.39
N HIS A 258 -14.03 -0.98 19.63
CA HIS A 258 -13.97 0.45 19.96
C HIS A 258 -12.68 1.14 19.47
N ILE A 259 -11.58 0.38 19.28
CA ILE A 259 -10.32 0.89 18.75
C ILE A 259 -10.29 0.84 17.22
N ILE A 260 -10.96 -0.16 16.62
CA ILE A 260 -11.00 -0.36 15.17
C ILE A 260 -12.08 0.48 14.48
N ALA A 261 -13.20 0.76 15.15
CA ALA A 261 -14.28 1.57 14.59
C ALA A 261 -13.84 2.97 14.14
N PRO A 262 -13.01 3.72 14.91
CA PRO A 262 -12.43 4.99 14.45
C PRO A 262 -11.57 4.84 13.19
N MET A 263 -10.88 3.71 13.00
CA MET A 263 -10.09 3.46 11.81
C MET A 263 -10.98 3.22 10.58
N TYR A 264 -12.07 2.47 10.73
CA TYR A 264 -13.07 2.31 9.66
C TYR A 264 -13.72 3.65 9.29
N ALA A 265 -14.07 4.45 10.30
CA ALA A 265 -14.59 5.80 10.10
C ALA A 265 -13.55 6.69 9.39
N ALA A 266 -12.28 6.63 9.79
CA ALA A 266 -11.20 7.39 9.17
C ALA A 266 -11.02 7.02 7.69
N LEU A 267 -11.12 5.73 7.31
CA LEU A 267 -11.08 5.32 5.91
C LEU A 267 -12.26 5.88 5.09
N MET A 268 -13.47 5.85 5.68
CA MET A 268 -14.67 6.42 5.04
C MET A 268 -14.52 7.94 4.85
N VAL A 269 -14.11 8.64 5.90
CA VAL A 269 -13.88 10.09 5.89
C VAL A 269 -12.76 10.43 4.91
N ALA A 270 -11.67 9.66 4.86
CA ALA A 270 -10.58 9.87 3.92
C ALA A 270 -11.06 9.79 2.46
N ALA A 271 -11.90 8.80 2.12
CA ALA A 271 -12.47 8.70 0.77
C ALA A 271 -13.26 9.96 0.38
N ILE A 272 -14.07 10.48 1.31
CA ILE A 272 -14.84 11.73 1.13
C ILE A 272 -13.92 12.94 1.01
N LEU A 273 -12.94 13.06 1.90
CA LEU A 273 -12.01 14.17 1.94
C LEU A 273 -11.12 14.24 0.69
N VAL A 274 -10.68 13.11 0.14
CA VAL A 274 -9.91 13.09 -1.11
C VAL A 274 -10.70 13.75 -2.23
N PHE A 275 -11.98 13.40 -2.40
CA PHE A 275 -12.84 14.00 -3.42
C PHE A 275 -13.09 15.50 -3.17
N ILE A 276 -13.47 15.87 -1.94
CA ILE A 276 -13.72 17.27 -1.58
C ILE A 276 -12.45 18.11 -1.76
N SER A 277 -11.31 17.58 -1.33
CA SER A 277 -10.02 18.26 -1.43
C SER A 277 -9.66 18.54 -2.89
N LEU A 278 -9.89 17.60 -3.82
CA LEU A 278 -9.66 17.83 -5.24
C LEU A 278 -10.60 18.93 -5.79
N MET A 279 -11.87 18.94 -5.39
CA MET A 279 -12.82 19.97 -5.84
C MET A 279 -12.42 21.39 -5.36
N ILE A 280 -11.87 21.51 -4.15
CA ILE A 280 -11.46 22.80 -3.58
C ILE A 280 -10.08 23.23 -4.08
N PHE A 281 -9.13 22.30 -4.12
CA PHE A 281 -7.71 22.55 -4.31
C PHE A 281 -7.12 22.02 -5.62
N GLY A 282 -7.93 21.47 -6.54
CA GLY A 282 -7.51 20.90 -7.82
C GLY A 282 -6.42 21.70 -8.57
N PRO A 283 -6.60 23.01 -8.79
CA PRO A 283 -5.58 23.84 -9.45
C PRO A 283 -4.26 23.98 -8.66
N TYR A 284 -4.30 23.85 -7.33
CA TYR A 284 -3.12 23.91 -6.47
C TYR A 284 -2.35 22.60 -6.47
N TYR A 285 -3.02 21.44 -6.53
CA TYR A 285 -2.33 20.14 -6.62
C TYR A 285 -1.41 20.05 -7.85
N ILE A 286 -1.84 20.64 -8.96
CA ILE A 286 -1.01 20.71 -10.19
C ILE A 286 0.26 21.56 -9.96
N LYS A 287 0.19 22.59 -9.11
CA LYS A 287 1.37 23.38 -8.70
C LYS A 287 2.25 22.62 -7.70
N ILE A 288 1.65 21.89 -6.76
CA ILE A 288 2.41 21.07 -5.79
C ILE A 288 3.22 19.99 -6.53
N ALA A 289 2.67 19.41 -7.59
CA ALA A 289 3.39 18.47 -8.45
C ALA A 289 4.63 19.08 -9.15
N SER A 290 4.78 20.41 -9.13
CA SER A 290 5.96 21.12 -9.66
C SER A 290 7.00 21.50 -8.59
N VAL A 291 6.82 21.06 -7.34
CA VAL A 291 7.81 21.26 -6.27
C VAL A 291 9.12 20.57 -6.62
N ASN A 292 10.23 21.20 -6.25
CA ASN A 292 11.56 20.63 -6.46
C ASN A 292 11.70 19.30 -5.71
N ARG A 293 11.88 18.21 -6.48
CA ARG A 293 12.08 16.85 -5.97
C ARG A 293 13.23 16.78 -4.97
N ALA A 294 14.29 17.56 -5.18
CA ALA A 294 15.43 17.68 -4.26
C ALA A 294 15.00 17.98 -2.83
N VAL A 295 14.20 19.04 -2.69
CA VAL A 295 13.75 19.55 -1.40
C VAL A 295 12.81 18.54 -0.78
N LEU A 296 11.84 18.04 -1.56
CA LEU A 296 10.88 17.04 -1.10
C LEU A 296 11.57 15.79 -0.52
N TYR A 297 12.49 15.19 -1.28
CA TYR A 297 13.22 13.99 -0.85
C TYR A 297 14.16 14.26 0.33
N SER A 298 14.76 15.46 0.42
CA SER A 298 15.57 15.84 1.59
C SER A 298 14.73 15.89 2.87
N PHE A 299 13.53 16.47 2.80
CA PHE A 299 12.60 16.48 3.94
C PHE A 299 12.11 15.07 4.29
N ILE A 300 11.79 14.23 3.29
CA ILE A 300 11.41 12.84 3.52
C ILE A 300 12.54 12.09 4.24
N ALA A 301 13.79 12.24 3.78
CA ALA A 301 14.95 11.60 4.41
C ALA A 301 15.13 12.04 5.86
N MET A 302 15.04 13.34 6.12
CA MET A 302 15.16 13.89 7.47
C MET A 302 14.07 13.35 8.40
N ILE A 303 12.80 13.41 7.98
CA ILE A 303 11.67 12.93 8.78
C ILE A 303 11.76 11.41 8.99
N ALA A 304 12.16 10.65 7.98
CA ALA A 304 12.35 9.21 8.09
C ALA A 304 13.41 8.85 9.14
N MET A 305 14.58 9.49 9.09
CA MET A 305 15.66 9.22 10.05
C MET A 305 15.32 9.67 11.47
N VAL A 306 14.67 10.83 11.61
CA VAL A 306 14.15 11.30 12.91
C VAL A 306 13.08 10.36 13.45
N GLY A 307 12.19 9.86 12.58
CA GLY A 307 11.15 8.90 12.95
C GLY A 307 11.71 7.57 13.44
N VAL A 308 12.75 7.05 12.79
CA VAL A 308 13.46 5.85 13.25
C VAL A 308 14.08 6.09 14.63
N TYR A 309 14.75 7.23 14.83
CA TYR A 309 15.34 7.56 16.12
C TYR A 309 14.28 7.71 17.21
N ALA A 310 13.19 8.44 16.94
CA ALA A 310 12.12 8.67 17.90
C ALA A 310 11.41 7.39 18.32
N ALA A 311 11.34 6.39 17.46
CA ALA A 311 10.66 5.13 17.76
C ALA A 311 11.46 4.21 18.71
N ALA A 312 12.79 4.22 18.62
CA ALA A 312 13.64 3.29 19.36
C ALA A 312 14.67 3.97 20.28
N PHE A 313 14.72 5.30 20.28
CA PHE A 313 15.76 6.12 20.93
C PHE A 313 17.18 5.57 20.71
N SER A 314 17.46 5.08 19.50
CA SER A 314 18.65 4.31 19.19
C SER A 314 19.24 4.69 17.83
N SER A 315 20.47 5.20 17.85
CA SER A 315 21.26 5.46 16.64
C SER A 315 21.64 4.17 15.91
N PHE A 316 21.69 3.03 16.59
CA PHE A 316 21.91 1.74 15.95
C PHE A 316 20.76 1.39 15.01
N GLN A 317 19.51 1.61 15.45
CA GLN A 317 18.33 1.35 14.62
C GLN A 317 18.25 2.29 13.41
N MET A 318 18.78 3.51 13.51
CA MET A 318 19.00 4.39 12.34
C MET A 318 19.97 3.75 11.33
N GLY A 319 21.06 3.16 11.81
CA GLY A 319 22.00 2.40 10.99
C GLY A 319 21.36 1.18 10.32
N VAL A 320 20.52 0.44 11.04
CA VAL A 320 19.73 -0.70 10.50
C VAL A 320 18.79 -0.23 9.39
N ALA A 321 18.12 0.92 9.54
CA ALA A 321 17.28 1.49 8.49
C ALA A 321 18.08 1.82 7.23
N LEU A 322 19.26 2.46 7.38
CA LEU A 322 20.15 2.74 6.25
C LEU A 322 20.62 1.45 5.57
N PHE A 323 21.03 0.46 6.35
CA PHE A 323 21.49 -0.83 5.84
C PHE A 323 20.41 -1.58 5.06
N THR A 324 19.22 -1.73 5.65
CA THR A 324 18.08 -2.38 4.98
C THR A 324 17.63 -1.61 3.74
N GLY A 325 17.72 -0.28 3.76
CA GLY A 325 17.43 0.57 2.60
C GLY A 325 18.43 0.44 1.45
N ILE A 326 19.72 0.31 1.76
CA ILE A 326 20.75 0.05 0.75
C ILE A 326 20.53 -1.33 0.10
N ILE A 327 20.23 -2.35 0.90
CA ILE A 327 19.92 -3.69 0.38
C ILE A 327 18.69 -3.65 -0.52
N ALA A 328 17.60 -3.04 -0.04
CA ALA A 328 16.39 -2.89 -0.82
C ALA A 328 16.63 -2.10 -2.13
N TYR A 329 17.48 -1.08 -2.11
CA TYR A 329 17.87 -0.34 -3.31
C TYR A 329 18.55 -1.25 -4.35
N PHE A 330 19.52 -2.07 -3.94
CA PHE A 330 20.17 -3.02 -4.86
C PHE A 330 19.21 -4.09 -5.39
N PHE A 331 18.29 -4.56 -4.54
CA PHE A 331 17.24 -5.50 -4.94
C PHE A 331 16.35 -4.88 -6.01
N ARG A 332 15.86 -3.65 -5.77
CA ARG A 332 15.05 -2.91 -6.75
C ARG A 332 15.77 -2.70 -8.06
N LYS A 333 17.05 -2.32 -8.02
CA LYS A 333 17.88 -2.11 -9.22
C LYS A 333 18.02 -3.38 -10.07
N GLN A 334 18.07 -4.53 -9.41
CA GLN A 334 18.13 -5.83 -10.09
C GLN A 334 16.73 -6.40 -10.42
N GLY A 335 15.66 -5.66 -10.16
CA GLY A 335 14.28 -6.08 -10.43
C GLY A 335 13.76 -7.15 -9.47
N TYR A 336 14.27 -7.18 -8.23
CA TYR A 336 13.67 -7.95 -7.15
C TYR A 336 12.55 -7.14 -6.51
N PRO A 337 11.39 -7.78 -6.24
CA PRO A 337 10.30 -7.13 -5.53
C PRO A 337 10.67 -6.87 -4.06
N THR A 338 10.29 -5.71 -3.54
CA THR A 338 10.55 -5.33 -2.14
C THR A 338 9.48 -5.78 -1.16
N ILE A 339 8.23 -5.89 -1.62
CA ILE A 339 7.09 -6.36 -0.81
C ILE A 339 7.38 -7.75 -0.20
N PRO A 340 7.93 -8.74 -0.94
CA PRO A 340 8.24 -10.05 -0.37
C PRO A 340 9.32 -10.02 0.74
N ILE A 341 10.30 -9.12 0.65
CA ILE A 341 11.30 -8.91 1.73
C ILE A 341 10.58 -8.50 3.00
N LEU A 342 9.71 -7.49 2.90
CA LEU A 342 8.97 -6.98 4.04
C LEU A 342 8.03 -8.02 4.63
N MET A 343 7.30 -8.77 3.79
CA MET A 343 6.42 -9.84 4.26
C MET A 343 7.21 -10.93 4.99
N GLY A 344 8.42 -11.26 4.55
CA GLY A 344 9.31 -12.16 5.29
C GLY A 344 9.69 -11.60 6.66
N ILE A 345 9.96 -10.30 6.78
CA ILE A 345 10.29 -9.65 8.06
C ILE A 345 9.08 -9.64 9.00
N ILE A 346 7.89 -9.35 8.49
CA ILE A 346 6.67 -9.23 9.29
C ILE A 346 6.13 -10.60 9.72
N LEU A 347 6.06 -11.55 8.79
CA LEU A 347 5.43 -12.84 9.02
C LEU A 347 6.40 -13.87 9.59
N GLY A 348 7.72 -13.70 9.40
CA GLY A 348 8.73 -14.63 9.91
C GLY A 348 8.64 -14.94 11.41
N PRO A 349 8.45 -13.95 12.30
CA PRO A 349 8.32 -14.20 13.74
C PRO A 349 6.99 -14.85 14.15
N ILE A 350 6.00 -14.89 13.26
CA ILE A 350 4.64 -15.38 13.51
C ILE A 350 4.41 -16.74 12.82
N ALA A 351 5.29 -17.09 11.87
CA ALA A 351 5.31 -18.36 11.15
C ALA A 351 5.87 -19.49 12.02
#